data_AF-A0A519H179-F1
#
_entry.id   AF-A0A519H179-F1
#
_cell.length_a   1.000
_cell.length_b   1.000
_cell.length_c   1.000
_cell.angle_alpha   90.00
_cell.angle_beta   90.00
_cell.angle_gamma   90.00
#
_symmetry.space_group_name_H-M   'P 1'
#
loop_
_entity.id
_entity.type
_entity.pdbx_description
1 polymer ?
#
loop_
_entity_poly.entity_id
_entity_poly.type
_entity_poly.pdbx_seq_one_letter_code
_entity_poly.pdbx_strand_id
1 'polypeptide(L)'
;SIAASVGDTDWDAIVVLYEALGRLAPGPVVELNRAVAVSMATGPATALRIVDALAAAGELPGSPLLPSVRGELLAQLGRHDEARAELQAAAALTVNDAQRRVLEKKAAALL
;
A
#
# COMPACT_ATOMS: atom_id res chain seq x y z
N SER A 1 16.62 13.46 -14.43
CA SER A 1 15.42 13.98 -15.11
C SER A 1 14.23 13.72 -14.19
N ILE A 2 13.31 14.66 -14.04
CA ILE A 2 12.04 14.45 -13.31
C ILE A 2 11.05 13.76 -14.26
N ALA A 3 10.44 12.66 -13.85
CA ALA A 3 9.49 11.92 -14.67
C ALA A 3 8.23 12.75 -14.95
N ALA A 4 7.76 12.76 -16.20
CA ALA A 4 6.60 13.53 -16.63
C ALA A 4 5.26 12.86 -16.24
N SER A 5 5.31 11.56 -15.90
CA SER A 5 4.16 10.80 -15.43
C SER A 5 4.59 9.69 -14.44
N VAL A 6 3.60 9.12 -13.75
CA VAL A 6 3.80 7.92 -12.92
C VAL A 6 4.39 6.77 -13.74
N GLY A 7 3.98 6.61 -15.00
CA GLY A 7 4.49 5.55 -15.88
C GLY A 7 5.93 5.77 -16.37
N ASP A 8 6.37 7.03 -16.48
CA ASP A 8 7.75 7.38 -16.88
C ASP A 8 8.73 7.37 -15.69
N THR A 9 8.23 7.07 -14.50
CA THR A 9 9.05 6.98 -13.30
C THR A 9 9.84 5.67 -13.35
N ASP A 10 11.15 5.76 -13.12
CA ASP A 10 12.01 4.59 -12.97
C ASP A 10 11.73 3.91 -11.62
N TRP A 11 10.69 3.07 -11.62
CA TRP A 11 10.24 2.37 -10.42
C TRP A 11 11.26 1.35 -9.94
N ASP A 12 12.05 0.75 -10.85
CA ASP A 12 13.12 -0.17 -10.48
C ASP A 12 14.20 0.55 -9.68
N ALA A 13 14.60 1.76 -10.10
CA ALA A 13 15.50 2.60 -9.31
C ALA A 13 14.92 2.96 -7.94
N ILE A 14 13.61 3.26 -7.85
CA ILE A 14 12.94 3.56 -6.58
C ILE A 14 12.91 2.33 -5.66
N VAL A 15 12.68 1.13 -6.19
CA VAL A 15 12.75 -0.12 -5.41
C VAL A 15 14.15 -0.29 -4.82
N VAL A 16 15.21 -0.10 -5.62
CA VAL A 16 16.60 -0.18 -5.15
C VAL A 16 16.88 0.84 -4.04
N LEU A 17 16.35 2.06 -4.14
CA LEU A 17 16.48 3.08 -3.10
C LEU A 17 15.80 2.64 -1.79
N TYR A 18 14.59 2.08 -1.86
CA TYR A 18 13.92 1.57 -0.66
C TYR A 18 14.60 0.32 -0.07
N GLU A 19 15.21 -0.54 -0.90
CA GLU A 19 16.02 -1.67 -0.42
C GLU A 19 17.32 -1.20 0.25
N ALA A 20 17.98 -0.18 -0.29
CA ALA A 20 19.11 0.47 0.37
C ALA A 20 18.69 1.10 1.70
N LEU A 21 17.56 1.82 1.71
CA LEU A 21 17.03 2.43 2.93
C LEU A 21 16.63 1.38 3.97
N GLY A 22 16.00 0.27 3.58
CA GLY A 22 15.62 -0.81 4.49
C GLY A 22 16.82 -1.49 5.15
N ARG A 23 18.00 -1.48 4.51
CA ARG A 23 19.26 -1.93 5.13
C ARG A 23 19.86 -0.92 6.09
N LEU A 24 19.76 0.37 5.78
CA LEU A 24 20.35 1.45 6.58
C LEU A 24 19.49 1.86 7.79
N ALA A 25 18.17 1.85 7.62
CA ALA A 25 17.18 2.23 8.60
C ALA A 25 15.95 1.29 8.48
N PRO A 26 16.06 0.05 8.99
CA PRO A 26 14.95 -0.91 8.96
C PRO A 26 13.72 -0.34 9.68
N GLY A 27 12.55 -0.54 9.09
CA GLY A 27 11.30 -0.16 9.73
C GLY A 27 10.08 -0.52 8.91
N PRO A 28 8.94 -0.80 9.56
CA PRO A 28 7.76 -1.32 8.86
C PRO A 28 7.13 -0.30 7.91
N VAL A 29 7.28 1.01 8.17
CA VAL A 29 6.87 2.07 7.23
C VAL A 29 7.74 2.06 5.97
N VAL A 30 9.05 1.81 6.11
CA VAL A 30 9.98 1.73 4.97
C VAL A 30 9.63 0.52 4.11
N GLU A 31 9.37 -0.64 4.72
CA GLU A 31 8.98 -1.84 3.99
C GLU A 31 7.61 -1.71 3.34
N LEU A 32 6.64 -1.04 3.98
CA LEU A 32 5.35 -0.74 3.37
C LEU A 32 5.49 0.19 2.15
N ASN A 33 6.32 1.23 2.25
CA ASN A 33 6.61 2.11 1.11
C ASN A 33 7.34 1.37 -0.02
N ARG A 34 8.25 0.43 0.33
CA ARG A 34 8.87 -0.47 -0.64
C ARG A 34 7.82 -1.31 -1.37
N ALA A 35 6.84 -1.86 -0.66
CA ALA A 35 5.76 -2.62 -1.28
C ALA A 35 4.99 -1.78 -2.33
N VAL A 36 4.74 -0.49 -2.07
CA VAL A 36 4.13 0.42 -3.04
C VAL A 36 5.00 0.58 -4.29
N ALA A 37 6.31 0.79 -4.13
CA ALA A 37 7.24 0.88 -5.27
C ALA A 37 7.28 -0.44 -6.08
N VAL A 38 7.32 -1.58 -5.40
CA VAL A 38 7.27 -2.91 -6.01
C VAL A 38 5.98 -3.13 -6.79
N SER A 39 4.85 -2.60 -6.30
CA SER A 39 3.56 -2.68 -7.02
C SER A 39 3.62 -1.97 -8.37
N MET A 40 4.33 -0.84 -8.44
CA MET A 40 4.45 -0.05 -9.66
C MET A 40 5.45 -0.66 -10.64
N ALA A 41 6.53 -1.27 -10.13
CA ALA A 41 7.54 -1.93 -10.96
C ALA A 41 7.10 -3.30 -11.50
N THR A 42 6.53 -4.13 -10.62
CA THR A 42 6.33 -5.58 -10.88
C THR A 42 4.88 -6.04 -10.74
N GLY A 43 4.00 -5.14 -10.32
CA GLY A 43 2.57 -5.40 -10.20
C GLY A 43 2.10 -5.75 -8.78
N PRO A 44 0.77 -5.68 -8.57
CA PRO A 44 0.16 -5.71 -7.25
C PRO A 44 0.30 -7.06 -6.52
N ALA A 45 0.40 -8.17 -7.24
CA ALA A 45 0.56 -9.50 -6.63
C ALA A 45 1.88 -9.65 -5.85
N THR A 46 2.97 -9.08 -6.39
CA THR A 46 4.28 -9.12 -5.74
C THR A 46 4.30 -8.22 -4.50
N ALA A 47 3.74 -7.02 -4.62
CA ALA A 47 3.60 -6.10 -3.50
C ALA A 47 2.74 -6.65 -2.37
N LEU A 48 1.62 -7.31 -2.71
CA LEU A 48 0.69 -7.83 -1.71
C LEU A 48 1.35 -8.85 -0.79
N ARG A 49 2.26 -9.69 -1.30
CA ARG A 49 3.02 -10.63 -0.45
C ARG A 49 3.88 -9.92 0.61
N ILE A 50 4.43 -8.75 0.30
CA ILE A 50 5.21 -7.95 1.26
C ILE A 50 4.27 -7.39 2.33
N VAL A 51 3.13 -6.84 1.91
CA VAL A 51 2.14 -6.27 2.83
C VAL A 51 1.51 -7.35 3.72
N ASP A 52 1.21 -8.53 3.19
CA ASP A 52 0.69 -9.67 3.95
C ASP A 52 1.70 -10.15 5.00
N ALA A 53 3.01 -10.11 4.70
CA ALA A 53 4.04 -10.45 5.67
C ALA A 53 4.11 -9.44 6.84
N LEU A 54 3.98 -8.14 6.56
CA LEU A 54 3.88 -7.10 7.59
C LEU A 54 2.63 -7.29 8.45
N ALA A 55 1.48 -7.59 7.82
CA ALA A 55 0.23 -7.86 8.53
C ALA A 55 0.35 -9.08 9.45
N ALA A 56 0.94 -10.18 8.97
CA ALA A 56 1.15 -11.40 9.74
C ALA A 56 2.12 -11.20 10.92
N ALA A 57 3.08 -10.29 10.80
CA ALA A 57 4.00 -9.92 11.86
C ALA A 57 3.38 -8.98 12.91
N GLY A 58 2.15 -8.49 12.69
CA GLY A 58 1.50 -7.52 13.59
C GLY A 58 2.13 -6.12 13.53
N GLU A 59 2.82 -5.80 12.43
CA GLU A 59 3.47 -4.51 12.23
C GLU A 59 2.45 -3.39 11.97
N LEU A 60 2.83 -2.16 12.33
CA LEU A 60 1.98 -0.96 12.19
C LEU A 60 0.61 -1.06 12.90
N PRO A 61 0.56 -1.51 14.17
CA PRO A 61 -0.70 -1.66 14.88
C PRO A 61 -1.44 -0.32 14.98
N GLY A 62 -2.73 -0.33 14.64
CA GLY A 62 -3.59 0.86 14.67
C GLY A 62 -3.30 1.91 13.60
N SER A 63 -2.36 1.66 12.68
CA SER A 63 -2.10 2.55 11.55
C SER A 63 -3.11 2.31 10.42
N PRO A 64 -3.70 3.36 9.83
CA PRO A 64 -4.53 3.20 8.63
C PRO A 64 -3.70 2.86 7.39
N LEU A 65 -2.37 3.00 7.41
CA LEU A 65 -1.51 2.84 6.23
C LEU A 65 -1.50 1.41 5.70
N LEU A 66 -1.30 0.43 6.57
CA LEU A 66 -1.24 -0.98 6.19
C LEU A 66 -2.55 -1.45 5.53
N PRO A 67 -3.74 -1.30 6.16
CA PRO A 67 -5.00 -1.68 5.53
C PRO A 67 -5.32 -0.84 4.29
N SER A 68 -4.90 0.43 4.21
CA SER A 68 -5.08 1.24 3.00
C SER A 68 -4.33 0.63 1.81
N VAL A 69 -3.03 0.37 1.96
CA VAL A 69 -2.21 -0.18 0.86
C VAL A 69 -2.68 -1.59 0.50
N ARG A 70 -2.97 -2.44 1.51
CA ARG A 70 -3.46 -3.80 1.28
C ARG A 70 -4.77 -3.79 0.48
N GLY A 71 -5.71 -2.92 0.86
CA GLY A 71 -7.00 -2.77 0.18
C GLY A 71 -6.87 -2.36 -1.28
N GLU A 72 -6.00 -1.39 -1.60
CA GLU A 72 -5.73 -0.97 -2.98
C GLU A 72 -5.13 -2.09 -3.84
N LEU A 73 -4.17 -2.85 -3.29
CA LEU A 73 -3.54 -3.96 -4.00
C LEU A 73 -4.54 -5.09 -4.28
N LEU A 74 -5.39 -5.41 -3.30
CA LEU A 74 -6.45 -6.39 -3.46
C LEU A 74 -7.48 -5.95 -4.51
N ALA A 75 -7.85 -4.66 -4.52
CA ALA A 75 -8.76 -4.10 -5.53
C ALA A 75 -8.19 -4.24 -6.94
N GLN A 76 -6.90 -3.91 -7.14
CA GLN A 76 -6.22 -4.06 -8.43
C GLN A 76 -6.14 -5.53 -8.89
N LEU A 77 -6.17 -6.48 -7.96
CA LEU A 77 -6.19 -7.92 -8.22
C LEU A 77 -7.60 -8.51 -8.38
N GLY A 78 -8.65 -7.67 -8.32
CA GLY A 78 -10.05 -8.12 -8.41
C GLY A 78 -10.58 -8.82 -7.16
N ARG A 79 -9.84 -8.80 -6.04
CA ARG A 79 -10.23 -9.41 -4.75
C ARG A 79 -11.10 -8.43 -3.95
N HIS A 80 -12.26 -8.08 -4.50
CA HIS A 80 -13.06 -6.93 -4.06
C HIS A 80 -13.59 -7.05 -2.62
N ASP A 81 -14.03 -8.22 -2.19
CA ASP A 81 -14.56 -8.39 -0.82
C ASP A 81 -13.49 -8.14 0.23
N GLU A 82 -12.29 -8.68 0.01
CA GLU A 82 -11.14 -8.46 0.89
C GLU A 82 -10.68 -7.00 0.83
N ALA A 83 -10.61 -6.43 -0.38
CA ALA A 83 -10.26 -5.03 -0.57
C ALA A 83 -11.22 -4.08 0.17
N ARG A 84 -12.53 -4.36 0.10
CA ARG A 84 -13.56 -3.58 0.78
C ARG A 84 -13.37 -3.62 2.30
N ALA A 85 -13.14 -4.80 2.87
CA ALA A 85 -12.90 -4.96 4.30
C ALA A 85 -11.67 -4.17 4.78
N GLU A 86 -10.57 -4.23 4.03
CA GLU A 86 -9.35 -3.48 4.35
C GLU A 86 -9.55 -1.96 4.25
N LEU A 87 -10.19 -1.48 3.19
CA LEU A 87 -10.44 -0.04 3.02
C LEU A 87 -11.41 0.50 4.10
N GLN A 88 -12.37 -0.31 4.55
CA GLN A 88 -13.24 0.04 5.68
C GLN A 88 -12.46 0.07 7.01
N ALA A 89 -11.57 -0.89 7.25
CA ALA A 89 -10.69 -0.89 8.42
C ALA A 89 -9.76 0.35 8.43
N ALA A 90 -9.18 0.70 7.27
CA ALA A 90 -8.38 1.90 7.11
C ALA A 90 -9.19 3.18 7.39
N ALA A 91 -10.42 3.27 6.89
CA ALA A 91 -11.30 4.40 7.16
C ALA A 91 -11.59 4.56 8.67
N ALA A 92 -11.86 3.46 9.37
CA ALA A 92 -12.12 3.46 10.81
C ALA A 92 -10.92 3.95 11.64
N LEU A 93 -9.69 3.67 11.18
CA LEU A 93 -8.44 4.11 11.84
C LEU A 93 -7.99 5.53 11.46
N THR A 94 -8.59 6.11 10.43
CA THR A 94 -8.20 7.43 9.92
C THR A 94 -8.90 8.54 10.72
N VAL A 95 -8.12 9.45 11.30
CA VAL A 95 -8.66 10.61 12.05
C VAL A 95 -9.09 11.78 11.14
N ASN A 96 -8.51 11.88 9.94
CA ASN A 96 -8.82 12.94 8.99
C ASN A 96 -10.09 12.60 8.19
N ASP A 97 -11.15 13.38 8.40
CA ASP A 97 -12.45 13.15 7.77
C ASP A 97 -12.42 13.17 6.23
N ALA A 98 -11.56 13.98 5.61
CA ALA A 98 -11.44 14.01 4.16
C ALA A 98 -10.81 12.72 3.63
N GLN A 99 -9.75 12.23 4.28
CA GLN A 99 -9.13 10.95 3.94
C GLN A 99 -10.06 9.78 4.21
N ARG A 100 -10.79 9.80 5.33
CA ARG A 100 -11.82 8.79 5.66
C ARG A 100 -12.86 8.66 4.56
N ARG A 101 -13.45 9.79 4.12
CA ARG A 101 -14.44 9.80 3.03
C ARG A 101 -13.89 9.25 1.71
N VAL A 102 -12.61 9.47 1.40
CA VAL A 102 -11.98 8.90 0.21
C VAL A 102 -11.93 7.37 0.32
N LEU A 103 -11.51 6.84 1.47
CA LEU A 103 -11.42 5.39 1.71
C LEU A 103 -12.81 4.74 1.69
N GLU A 104 -13.81 5.34 2.33
CA GLU A 104 -15.21 4.87 2.32
C GLU A 104 -15.77 4.85 0.89
N LYS A 105 -15.52 5.89 0.11
CA LYS A 105 -15.97 5.96 -1.29
C LYS A 105 -15.32 4.86 -2.13
N LYS A 106 -14.03 4.57 -1.93
CA LYS A 106 -13.34 3.48 -2.61
C LYS A 106 -13.91 2.12 -2.23
N ALA A 107 -14.13 1.88 -0.93
CA ALA A 107 -14.75 0.65 -0.45
C ALA A 107 -16.16 0.44 -1.04
N ALA A 108 -16.97 1.50 -1.11
CA ALA A 108 -18.32 1.46 -1.69
C ALA A 108 -18.33 1.25 -3.21
N ALA A 109 -17.25 1.60 -3.92
CA ALA A 109 -17.15 1.44 -5.38
C ALA A 109 -16.76 0.02 -5.80
N LEU A 110 -16.29 -0.81 -4.87
CA LEU A 110 -16.01 -2.22 -5.11
C LEU A 110 -17.33 -2.97 -5.02
N LEU A 111 -17.76 -3.59 -6.14
CA LEU A 111 -18.93 -4.48 -6.25
C LEU A 111 -18.56 -5.89 -5.81
#